data_AF-A0A5B8UM77-F1
#
_entry.id   AF-A0A5B8UM77-F1
#
_cell.length_a   1.000
_cell.length_b   1.000
_cell.length_c   1.000
_cell.angle_alpha   90.00
_cell.angle_beta   90.00
_cell.angle_gamma   90.00
#
_symmetry.space_group_name_H-M   'P 1'
#
loop_
_entity.id
_entity.type
_entity.pdbx_description
1 polymer ?
#
loop_
_entity_poly.entity_id
_entity_poly.type
_entity_poly.pdbx_seq_one_letter_code
_entity_poly.pdbx_strand_id
1 'polypeptide(L)'
;MNYEFEQSPFSRAVLTSVFVGFIATIVCLVYNIIFRESTGYKPADFINVSSLIFAVNIIFFVIGILFFVFHKNGKKGDLFFGILFGVITLFCIWGASGATMMHDRVLSSEFRTLLIGIIAIMGIGAAFFVPYLFNHKKFTDAVI
;
A
#
# COMPACT_ATOMS: atom_id res chain seq x y z
N MET A 1 -17.13 24.59 25.14
CA MET A 1 -16.13 24.81 24.09
C MET A 1 -16.20 23.62 23.14
N ASN A 2 -16.92 23.77 22.03
CA ASN A 2 -16.79 22.82 20.92
C ASN A 2 -15.47 23.14 20.25
N TYR A 3 -14.43 22.41 20.64
CA TYR A 3 -13.19 22.38 19.88
C TYR A 3 -13.44 21.53 18.63
N GLU A 4 -14.16 22.08 17.66
CA GLU A 4 -14.14 21.56 16.30
C GLU A 4 -12.76 21.89 15.73
N PHE A 5 -11.76 21.06 16.06
CA PHE A 5 -10.47 21.11 15.40
C PHE A 5 -10.69 20.68 13.95
N GLU A 6 -10.92 21.63 13.05
CA GLU A 6 -10.84 21.36 11.61
C GLU A 6 -9.44 20.83 11.31
N GLN A 7 -9.34 19.53 11.05
CA GLN A 7 -8.06 18.93 10.73
C GLN A 7 -7.51 19.53 9.44
N SER A 8 -6.20 19.82 9.45
CA SER A 8 -5.55 20.31 8.25
C SER A 8 -5.68 19.28 7.11
N PRO A 9 -5.85 19.73 5.85
CA PRO A 9 -5.93 18.82 4.71
C PRO A 9 -4.71 17.90 4.58
N PHE A 10 -3.55 18.34 5.09
CA PHE A 10 -2.34 17.53 5.21
C PHE A 10 -2.52 16.38 6.22
N SER A 11 -2.96 16.68 7.45
CA SER A 11 -3.19 15.67 8.49
C SER A 11 -4.19 14.63 7.99
N ARG A 12 -5.28 15.08 7.36
CA ARG A 12 -6.30 14.19 6.81
C ARG A 12 -5.76 13.27 5.72
N ALA A 13 -4.91 13.78 4.83
CA ALA A 13 -4.27 12.99 3.77
C ALA A 13 -3.35 11.90 4.34
N VAL A 14 -2.50 12.26 5.30
CA VAL A 14 -1.57 11.34 5.94
C VAL A 14 -2.32 10.29 6.75
N LEU A 15 -3.28 10.68 7.58
CA LEU A 15 -4.07 9.75 8.40
C LEU A 15 -4.90 8.79 7.54
N THR A 16 -5.51 9.28 6.46
CA THR A 16 -6.23 8.43 5.49
C THR A 16 -5.28 7.39 4.88
N SER A 17 -4.11 7.82 4.41
CA SER A 17 -3.16 6.91 3.78
C SER A 17 -2.60 5.89 4.77
N VAL A 18 -2.26 6.29 5.99
CA VAL A 18 -1.81 5.39 7.05
C VAL A 18 -2.91 4.39 7.42
N PHE A 19 -4.17 4.81 7.51
CA PHE A 19 -5.29 3.90 7.74
C PHE A 19 -5.40 2.85 6.62
N VAL A 20 -5.32 3.27 5.36
CA VAL A 20 -5.26 2.33 4.22
C VAL A 20 -4.05 1.41 4.33
N GLY A 21 -2.90 1.92 4.79
CA GLY A 21 -1.70 1.13 5.05
C GLY A 21 -1.89 0.05 6.13
N PHE A 22 -2.61 0.34 7.20
CA PHE A 22 -2.97 -0.65 8.22
C PHE A 22 -3.84 -1.76 7.64
N ILE A 23 -4.88 -1.40 6.88
CA ILE A 23 -5.74 -2.39 6.22
C ILE A 23 -4.95 -3.22 5.21
N ALA A 24 -4.12 -2.56 4.39
CA ALA A 24 -3.24 -3.24 3.43
C ALA A 24 -2.26 -4.18 4.13
N THR A 25 -1.73 -3.81 5.30
CA THR A 25 -0.87 -4.67 6.12
C THR A 25 -1.61 -5.93 6.53
N ILE A 26 -2.83 -5.82 7.06
CA ILE A 26 -3.64 -6.97 7.46
C ILE A 26 -3.87 -7.90 6.26
N VAL A 27 -4.26 -7.34 5.11
CA VAL A 27 -4.48 -8.12 3.89
C VAL A 27 -3.19 -8.79 3.39
N CYS A 28 -2.05 -8.09 3.42
CA CYS A 28 -0.75 -8.66 3.08
C CYS A 28 -0.34 -9.79 4.02
N LEU A 29 -0.61 -9.68 5.32
CA LEU A 29 -0.33 -10.74 6.29
C LEU A 29 -1.20 -11.98 6.04
N VAL A 30 -2.50 -11.78 5.83
CA VAL A 30 -3.43 -12.87 5.49
C VAL A 30 -2.99 -13.56 4.20
N TYR A 31 -2.66 -12.79 3.16
CA TYR A 31 -2.16 -13.32 1.90
C TYR A 31 -0.85 -14.10 2.09
N ASN A 32 0.10 -13.57 2.87
CA ASN A 32 1.37 -14.23 3.14
C ASN A 32 1.19 -15.55 3.91
N ILE A 33 0.26 -15.62 4.87
CA ILE A 33 -0.03 -16.85 5.62
C ILE A 33 -0.62 -17.91 4.67
N ILE A 34 -1.69 -17.57 3.95
CA ILE A 34 -2.36 -18.50 3.03
C ILE A 34 -1.40 -19.01 1.95
N PHE A 35 -0.60 -18.11 1.38
CA PHE A 35 0.37 -18.47 0.35
C PHE A 35 1.39 -19.48 0.88
N ARG A 36 2.00 -19.20 2.04
CA ARG A 36 3.01 -20.07 2.65
C ARG A 36 2.46 -21.44 3.05
N GLU A 37 1.22 -21.50 3.54
CA GLU A 37 0.55 -22.78 3.83
C GLU A 37 0.30 -23.59 2.56
N SER A 38 -0.07 -22.93 1.46
CA SER A 38 -0.38 -23.62 0.20
C SER A 38 0.87 -24.10 -0.57
N THR A 39 1.98 -23.37 -0.51
CA THR A 39 3.17 -23.64 -1.35
C THR A 39 4.34 -24.21 -0.56
N GLY A 40 4.26 -24.25 0.77
CA GLY A 40 5.36 -24.69 1.64
C GLY A 40 6.56 -23.74 1.60
N TYR A 41 6.39 -22.50 1.14
CA TYR A 41 7.45 -21.50 1.02
C TYR A 41 8.01 -21.11 2.40
N LYS A 42 9.22 -21.60 2.71
CA LYS A 42 9.91 -21.41 3.99
C LYS A 42 10.75 -20.12 4.13
N PRO A 43 11.37 -19.54 3.09
CA PRO A 43 12.27 -18.40 3.29
C PRO A 43 11.53 -17.20 3.89
N ALA A 44 12.04 -16.67 5.00
CA ALA A 44 11.47 -15.52 5.70
C ALA A 44 12.46 -14.34 5.79
N ASP A 45 13.62 -14.44 5.14
CA ASP A 45 14.70 -13.47 5.32
C ASP A 45 14.32 -12.07 4.80
N PHE A 46 13.60 -11.99 3.68
CA PHE A 46 13.18 -10.71 3.09
C PHE A 46 11.73 -10.35 3.37
N ILE A 47 10.82 -11.32 3.24
CA ILE A 47 9.37 -11.10 3.40
C ILE A 47 8.92 -11.86 4.64
N ASN A 48 8.92 -11.18 5.78
CA ASN A 48 8.40 -11.69 7.05
C ASN A 48 7.32 -10.76 7.60
N VAL A 49 6.66 -11.22 8.66
CA VAL A 49 5.57 -10.49 9.32
C VAL A 49 6.03 -9.09 9.75
N SER A 50 7.22 -8.98 10.36
CA SER A 50 7.77 -7.71 10.82
C SER A 50 8.07 -6.75 9.67
N SER A 51 8.70 -7.23 8.58
CA SER A 51 9.05 -6.41 7.43
C SER A 51 7.79 -5.93 6.71
N LEU A 52 6.74 -6.76 6.60
CA LEU A 52 5.45 -6.34 6.07
C LEU A 52 4.82 -5.23 6.92
N ILE A 53 4.75 -5.41 8.25
CA ILE A 53 4.14 -4.42 9.13
C ILE A 53 4.86 -3.07 9.05
N PHE A 54 6.19 -3.07 9.15
CA PHE A 54 6.94 -1.82 9.12
C PHE A 54 6.99 -1.19 7.73
N ALA A 55 7.33 -1.97 6.70
CA ALA A 55 7.51 -1.42 5.36
C ALA A 55 6.21 -0.87 4.78
N VAL A 56 5.09 -1.60 4.92
CA VAL A 56 3.80 -1.17 4.37
C VAL A 56 3.39 0.16 5.01
N ASN A 57 3.40 0.27 6.35
CA ASN A 57 2.96 1.50 7.02
C ASN A 57 3.89 2.70 6.74
N ILE A 58 5.21 2.50 6.69
CA ILE A 58 6.15 3.57 6.33
C ILE A 58 5.91 4.05 4.88
N ILE A 59 5.72 3.11 3.95
CA ILE A 59 5.43 3.42 2.55
C ILE A 59 4.12 4.20 2.46
N PHE A 60 3.06 3.75 3.14
CA PHE A 60 1.76 4.44 3.13
C PHE A 60 1.81 5.83 3.79
N PHE A 61 2.66 6.04 4.80
CA PHE A 61 2.92 7.38 5.33
C PHE A 61 3.50 8.31 4.26
N VAL A 62 4.52 7.86 3.52
CA VAL A 62 5.13 8.63 2.41
C VAL A 62 4.11 8.87 1.28
N ILE A 63 3.30 7.86 0.94
CA ILE A 63 2.21 7.97 -0.04
C ILE A 63 1.21 9.04 0.37
N GLY A 64 0.89 9.18 1.66
CA GLY A 64 -0.02 10.24 2.15
C GLY A 64 0.55 11.64 1.96
N ILE A 65 1.85 11.81 2.19
CA ILE A 65 2.55 13.08 1.92
C ILE A 65 2.51 13.39 0.42
N LEU A 66 2.84 12.41 -0.44
CA LEU A 66 2.80 12.57 -1.89
C LEU A 66 1.39 12.90 -2.37
N PHE A 67 0.38 12.18 -1.88
CA PHE A 67 -1.02 12.42 -2.21
C PHE A 67 -1.42 13.86 -1.89
N PHE A 68 -1.05 14.38 -0.72
CA PHE A 68 -1.31 15.78 -0.37
C PHE A 68 -0.69 16.77 -1.37
N VAL A 69 0.56 16.55 -1.80
CA VAL A 69 1.24 17.40 -2.79
C VAL A 69 0.47 17.40 -4.12
N PHE A 70 0.03 16.24 -4.59
CA PHE A 70 -0.76 16.13 -5.82
C PHE A 70 -2.14 16.78 -5.67
N HIS A 71 -2.84 16.54 -4.57
CA HIS A 71 -4.14 17.12 -4.27
C HIS A 71 -4.08 18.65 -4.23
N LYS A 72 -3.04 19.22 -3.61
CA LYS A 72 -2.84 20.67 -3.52
C LYS A 72 -2.56 21.33 -4.88
N ASN A 73 -1.88 20.62 -5.78
CA ASN A 73 -1.39 21.19 -7.05
C ASN A 73 -2.42 21.20 -8.19
N GLY A 74 -3.63 20.67 -8.01
CA GLY A 74 -4.68 20.82 -9.03
C GLY A 74 -6.00 20.12 -8.76
N LYS A 75 -7.06 20.59 -9.42
CA LYS A 75 -8.44 20.06 -9.31
C LYS A 75 -8.59 18.59 -9.75
N LYS A 76 -7.62 18.06 -10.49
CA LYS A 76 -7.54 16.65 -10.94
C LYS A 76 -6.34 15.90 -10.35
N GLY A 77 -5.73 16.45 -9.29
CA GLY A 77 -4.55 15.87 -8.63
C GLY A 77 -4.78 14.43 -8.18
N ASP A 78 -5.95 14.14 -7.63
CA ASP A 78 -6.32 12.82 -7.12
C ASP A 78 -6.36 11.76 -8.23
N LEU A 79 -6.94 12.12 -9.38
CA LEU A 79 -7.01 11.24 -10.54
C LEU A 79 -5.60 10.99 -11.11
N PHE A 80 -4.79 12.05 -11.21
CA PHE A 80 -3.41 11.92 -11.69
C PHE A 80 -2.58 11.05 -10.75
N PHE A 81 -2.74 11.23 -9.44
CA PHE A 81 -2.11 10.40 -8.43
C PHE A 81 -2.48 8.92 -8.58
N GLY A 82 -3.78 8.62 -8.71
CA GLY A 82 -4.26 7.25 -8.90
C GLY A 82 -3.69 6.61 -10.17
N ILE A 83 -3.67 7.33 -11.29
CA ILE A 83 -3.07 6.84 -12.55
C ILE A 83 -1.57 6.63 -12.39
N LEU A 84 -0.85 7.60 -11.82
CA LEU A 84 0.60 7.51 -11.62
C LEU A 84 0.98 6.32 -10.75
N PHE A 85 0.31 6.15 -9.60
CA PHE A 85 0.55 5.01 -8.72
C PHE A 85 0.11 3.69 -9.35
N GLY A 86 -0.94 3.68 -10.16
CA GLY A 86 -1.32 2.52 -10.96
C GLY A 86 -0.20 2.10 -11.94
N VAL A 87 0.38 3.06 -12.66
CA VAL A 87 1.50 2.81 -13.59
C VAL A 87 2.75 2.36 -12.83
N ILE A 88 3.10 3.02 -11.72
CA ILE A 88 4.21 2.60 -10.87
C ILE A 88 4.00 1.18 -10.34
N THR A 89 2.79 0.83 -9.91
CA THR A 89 2.45 -0.53 -9.46
C THR A 89 2.69 -1.55 -10.58
N LEU A 90 2.23 -1.27 -11.80
CA LEU A 90 2.46 -2.15 -12.95
C LEU A 90 3.95 -2.30 -13.26
N PHE A 91 4.72 -1.22 -13.16
CA PHE A 91 6.17 -1.25 -13.33
C PHE A 91 6.86 -2.09 -12.25
N CYS A 92 6.42 -1.98 -10.99
CA CYS A 92 6.91 -2.80 -9.89
C CYS A 92 6.55 -4.28 -10.07
N ILE A 93 5.34 -4.60 -10.54
CA ILE A 93 4.94 -5.98 -10.86
C ILE A 93 5.83 -6.54 -11.98
N TRP A 94 6.08 -5.75 -13.02
CA TRP A 94 6.96 -6.17 -14.12
C TRP A 94 8.40 -6.40 -13.62
N GLY A 95 8.95 -5.51 -12.81
CA GLY A 95 10.27 -5.71 -12.19
C GLY A 95 10.31 -6.94 -11.27
N ALA A 96 9.28 -7.15 -10.46
CA ALA A 96 9.15 -8.32 -9.59
C ALA A 96 9.07 -9.63 -10.38
N SER A 97 8.45 -9.63 -11.56
CA SER A 97 8.41 -10.81 -12.44
C SER A 97 9.80 -11.27 -12.90
N GLY A 98 10.78 -10.36 -12.94
CA GLY A 98 12.18 -10.66 -13.27
C GLY A 98 13.03 -11.07 -12.06
N ALA A 99 12.57 -10.90 -10.83
CA ALA A 99 13.38 -11.09 -9.63
C ALA A 99 13.77 -12.57 -9.41
N THR A 100 15.05 -12.92 -9.54
CA THR A 100 15.54 -14.29 -9.27
C THR A 100 16.18 -14.40 -7.89
N MET A 101 15.77 -15.39 -7.09
CA MET A 101 16.58 -15.81 -5.94
C MET A 101 17.76 -16.66 -6.43
N MET A 102 18.97 -16.30 -6.01
CA MET A 102 20.24 -16.72 -6.61
C MET A 102 20.55 -18.23 -6.51
N HIS A 103 19.79 -19.02 -5.73
CA HIS A 103 20.16 -20.39 -5.37
C HIS A 103 19.14 -21.49 -5.70
N ASP A 104 17.92 -21.18 -6.15
CA ASP A 104 16.95 -22.22 -6.54
C ASP A 104 15.82 -21.67 -7.45
N ARG A 105 15.55 -22.35 -8.58
CA ARG A 105 14.53 -21.94 -9.56
C ARG A 105 13.12 -22.06 -9.01
N VAL A 106 12.84 -23.08 -8.18
CA VAL A 106 11.50 -23.30 -7.61
C VAL A 106 11.21 -22.23 -6.54
N LEU A 107 12.19 -21.97 -5.67
CA LEU A 107 12.12 -20.92 -4.65
C LEU A 107 11.94 -19.54 -5.27
N SER A 108 12.56 -19.31 -6.42
CA SER A 108 12.43 -18.06 -7.16
C SER A 108 11.03 -17.85 -7.74
N SER A 109 10.31 -18.90 -8.13
CA SER A 109 8.94 -18.76 -8.67
C SER A 109 7.96 -18.37 -7.57
N GLU A 110 8.03 -19.08 -6.43
CA GLU A 110 7.18 -18.82 -5.27
C GLU A 110 7.41 -17.41 -4.70
N PHE A 111 8.67 -16.98 -4.61
CA PHE A 111 9.02 -15.63 -4.18
C PHE A 111 8.42 -14.55 -5.09
N ARG A 112 8.48 -14.73 -6.41
CA ARG A 112 7.90 -13.79 -7.38
C ARG A 112 6.40 -13.65 -7.18
N THR A 113 5.68 -14.77 -7.05
CA THR A 113 4.22 -14.76 -6.89
C THR A 113 3.81 -14.09 -5.57
N LEU A 114 4.53 -14.38 -4.47
CA LEU A 114 4.31 -13.72 -3.19
C LEU A 114 4.55 -12.20 -3.30
N LEU A 115 5.68 -11.80 -3.88
CA LEU A 115 6.07 -10.41 -4.02
C LEU A 115 5.09 -9.62 -4.91
N ILE A 116 4.68 -10.19 -6.04
CA ILE A 116 3.69 -9.60 -6.94
C ILE A 116 2.36 -9.39 -6.23
N GLY A 117 1.90 -10.37 -5.44
CA GLY A 117 0.66 -10.25 -4.66
C GLY A 117 0.71 -9.11 -3.64
N ILE A 118 1.82 -8.98 -2.90
CA ILE A 118 2.02 -7.88 -1.95
C ILE A 118 2.03 -6.52 -2.66
N ILE A 119 2.76 -6.41 -3.78
CA ILE A 119 2.81 -5.18 -4.58
C ILE A 119 1.42 -4.83 -5.11
N ALA A 120 0.64 -5.81 -5.56
CA ALA A 120 -0.71 -5.58 -6.05
C ALA A 120 -1.65 -5.06 -4.94
N ILE A 121 -1.63 -5.68 -3.75
CA ILE A 121 -2.44 -5.24 -2.60
C ILE A 121 -2.08 -3.79 -2.23
N MET A 122 -0.79 -3.48 -2.11
CA MET A 122 -0.32 -2.14 -1.78
C MET A 122 -0.66 -1.13 -2.87
N GLY A 123 -0.47 -1.48 -4.14
CA GLY A 123 -0.74 -0.62 -5.28
C GLY A 123 -2.22 -0.29 -5.42
N ILE A 124 -3.11 -1.26 -5.22
CA ILE A 124 -4.56 -1.02 -5.20
C ILE A 124 -4.93 -0.11 -4.03
N GLY A 125 -4.37 -0.37 -2.85
CA GLY A 125 -4.51 0.49 -1.67
C GLY A 125 -4.15 1.94 -1.98
N ALA A 126 -2.95 2.17 -2.51
CA ALA A 126 -2.44 3.50 -2.84
C ALA A 126 -3.24 4.18 -3.95
N ALA A 127 -3.46 3.51 -5.08
CA ALA A 127 -4.02 4.13 -6.28
C ALA A 127 -5.53 4.39 -6.19
N PHE A 128 -6.27 3.54 -5.47
CA PHE A 128 -7.74 3.62 -5.41
C PHE A 128 -8.25 4.00 -4.01
N PHE A 129 -7.82 3.28 -2.97
CA PHE A 129 -8.41 3.48 -1.64
C PHE A 129 -8.01 4.81 -1.00
N VAL A 130 -6.75 5.25 -1.15
CA VAL A 130 -6.32 6.57 -0.63
C VAL A 130 -7.15 7.73 -1.20
N PRO A 131 -7.23 7.94 -2.52
CA PRO A 131 -8.03 9.04 -3.08
C PRO A 131 -9.53 8.87 -2.82
N TYR A 132 -10.04 7.63 -2.79
CA TYR A 132 -11.45 7.36 -2.53
C TYR A 132 -11.85 7.71 -1.08
N LEU A 133 -11.11 7.21 -0.09
CA LEU A 133 -11.42 7.45 1.33
C LEU A 133 -11.22 8.92 1.71
N PHE A 134 -10.20 9.59 1.14
CA PHE A 134 -9.93 11.00 1.44
C PHE A 134 -11.08 11.93 1.02
N ASN A 135 -11.77 11.61 -0.07
CA ASN A 135 -12.89 12.40 -0.58
C ASN A 135 -14.23 12.03 0.08
N HIS A 136 -14.28 10.94 0.85
CA HIS A 136 -15.50 10.43 1.45
C HIS A 136 -15.75 11.03 2.84
N LYS A 137 -16.58 12.09 2.91
CA LYS A 137 -16.84 12.84 4.16
C LYS A 137 -17.22 11.97 5.37
N LYS A 138 -18.08 10.98 5.18
CA LYS A 138 -18.48 10.04 6.25
C LYS A 138 -17.32 9.25 6.85
N PHE A 139 -16.25 9.00 6.07
CA PHE A 139 -15.08 8.30 6.58
C PHE A 139 -14.22 9.25 7.43
N THR A 140 -14.03 10.48 6.94
CA THR A 140 -13.34 11.53 7.72
C THR A 140 -14.01 11.73 9.07
N ASP A 141 -15.32 11.92 9.11
CA ASP A 141 -16.02 12.26 10.36
C ASP A 141 -16.13 11.10 11.36
N ALA A 142 -16.00 9.85 10.90
CA ALA A 142 -16.19 8.66 11.73
C ALA A 142 -14.88 8.00 12.19
N VAL A 143 -13.78 8.19 11.45
CA VAL A 143 -12.53 7.44 11.66
C VAL A 143 -11.33 8.35 11.94
N ILE A 144 -11.35 9.60 11.45
CA ILE A 144 -10.22 10.53 11.51
C ILE A 144 -10.53 11.68 12.46
#